data_AF-A0A1Z5JDR6-F1
#
_entry.id   AF-A0A1Z5JDR6-F1
#
_cell.length_a   1.000
_cell.length_b   1.000
_cell.length_c   1.000
_cell.angle_alpha   90.00
_cell.angle_beta   90.00
_cell.angle_gamma   90.00
#
_symmetry.space_group_name_H-M   'P 1'
#
loop_
_entity.id
_entity.type
_entity.pdbx_description
1 polymer ?
#
loop_
_entity_poly.entity_id
_entity_poly.type
_entity_poly.pdbx_seq_one_letter_code
_entity_poly.pdbx_strand_id
1 'polypeptide(L)'
;MKAFYLLFFLFGVACSQVLEQIGDIFPIRFRSNGASDIKGTDTPLGKSYVLTHPGATYIALRFSKLNLLSGDSIEVTDASGGQAYTLTGSGKGKGAAFWSQHIKGDTIVLNTMITSRNWRRSSVFDINQYAAGFEPLTETICGADDKANAACYTSTFPTEYSKSRAVARLLINGNSLCTGFLVSGSNHLLTNNHFPVAAPVPVPVPAPVPVPAPVPVPAPVPLPVPAPVPVPVPAPVPVPSPVKAPVPVASPVRTPTAPVPAPTSRVCLRQNSRCLSGSSCCSGVCKRNRRCG
;
A
#
# COMPACT_ATOMS: atom_id res chain seq x y z
N MET A 1 38.79 14.75 61.79
CA MET A 1 37.46 14.60 61.15
C MET A 1 37.69 14.68 59.64
N LYS A 2 37.95 13.51 59.04
CA LYS A 2 37.08 12.81 58.08
C LYS A 2 36.94 13.53 56.73
N ALA A 3 37.68 12.99 55.77
CA ALA A 3 37.61 13.22 54.34
C ALA A 3 36.18 13.05 53.81
N PHE A 4 35.69 14.04 53.07
CA PHE A 4 34.47 13.96 52.26
C PHE A 4 34.51 15.01 51.14
N TYR A 5 35.56 14.99 50.31
CA TYR A 5 35.49 15.57 48.96
C TYR A 5 35.20 14.43 47.99
N LEU A 6 33.94 13.99 48.00
CA LEU A 6 33.43 12.98 47.10
C LEU A 6 33.07 13.67 45.77
N LEU A 7 34.01 13.55 44.83
CA LEU A 7 33.80 13.36 43.40
C LEU A 7 32.32 13.32 42.94
N PHE A 8 31.72 14.48 42.66
CA PHE A 8 30.44 14.60 41.96
C PHE A 8 30.68 15.10 40.53
N PHE A 9 31.61 14.46 39.83
CA PHE A 9 31.74 14.56 38.39
C PHE A 9 31.56 13.16 37.83
N LEU A 10 30.72 13.05 36.78
CA LEU A 10 30.40 11.86 36.00
C LEU A 10 29.21 11.05 36.50
N PHE A 11 27.98 11.54 36.31
CA PHE A 11 26.87 10.72 35.80
C PHE A 11 25.85 11.66 35.14
N GLY A 12 26.30 12.36 34.09
CA GLY A 12 25.38 12.86 33.09
C GLY A 12 24.81 11.64 32.36
N VAL A 13 23.69 11.11 32.86
CA VAL A 13 22.91 10.09 32.17
C VAL A 13 22.39 10.75 30.90
N ALA A 14 23.16 10.62 29.81
CA ALA A 14 22.62 10.75 28.49
C ALA A 14 21.53 9.66 28.39
N CYS A 15 20.28 10.07 28.54
CA CYS A 15 19.13 9.23 28.25
C CYS A 15 19.17 8.98 26.73
N SER A 16 19.95 7.98 26.32
CA SER A 16 19.90 7.43 24.97
C SER A 16 18.48 6.90 24.83
N GLN A 17 17.64 7.63 24.09
CA GLN A 17 16.34 7.15 23.66
C GLN A 17 16.62 5.88 22.86
N VAL A 18 16.47 4.71 23.49
CA VAL A 18 16.55 3.44 22.79
C VAL A 18 15.44 3.49 21.75
N LEU A 19 15.81 3.47 20.47
CA LEU A 19 14.85 3.36 19.39
C LEU A 19 14.06 2.07 19.61
N GLU A 20 12.82 2.21 20.05
CA GLU A 20 11.93 1.10 20.29
C GLU A 20 11.56 0.48 18.94
N GLN A 21 12.01 -0.75 18.73
CA GLN A 21 11.79 -1.46 17.49
C GLN A 21 10.38 -2.07 17.50
N ILE A 22 9.47 -1.43 16.76
CA ILE A 22 8.06 -1.84 16.71
C ILE A 22 7.76 -2.96 15.69
N GLY A 23 8.74 -3.39 14.90
CA GLY A 23 8.59 -4.42 13.86
C GLY A 23 9.85 -4.64 13.02
N ASP A 24 9.83 -5.67 12.18
CA ASP A 24 10.86 -6.01 11.20
C ASP A 24 10.36 -5.87 9.75
N ILE A 25 11.31 -5.69 8.82
CA ILE A 25 11.04 -5.61 7.38
C ILE A 25 11.58 -6.86 6.68
N PHE A 26 10.71 -7.52 5.94
CA PHE A 26 11.01 -8.74 5.20
C PHE A 26 10.93 -8.51 3.69
N PRO A 27 11.89 -8.99 2.89
CA PRO A 27 11.77 -8.99 1.45
C PRO A 27 10.73 -10.03 1.00
N ILE A 28 10.00 -9.74 -0.08
CA ILE A 28 9.05 -10.68 -0.68
C ILE A 28 8.90 -10.38 -2.18
N ARG A 29 8.66 -11.41 -3.01
CA ARG A 29 8.24 -11.21 -4.40
C ARG A 29 6.74 -11.45 -4.49
N PHE A 30 5.94 -10.41 -4.26
CA PHE A 30 4.48 -10.53 -4.30
C PHE A 30 3.91 -9.68 -5.45
N ARG A 31 3.47 -10.34 -6.52
CA ARG A 31 3.09 -9.72 -7.79
C ARG A 31 1.71 -10.14 -8.27
N SER A 32 1.01 -9.23 -8.96
CA SER A 32 -0.25 -9.55 -9.64
C SER A 32 -0.07 -10.40 -10.90
N ASN A 33 1.13 -10.39 -11.50
CA ASN A 33 1.43 -11.08 -12.75
C ASN A 33 2.85 -11.70 -12.72
N GLY A 34 3.01 -12.80 -13.47
CA GLY A 34 4.25 -13.55 -13.50
C GLY A 34 4.50 -14.34 -12.20
N ALA A 35 5.77 -14.66 -11.94
CA ALA A 35 6.18 -15.41 -10.76
C ALA A 35 6.00 -14.59 -9.47
N SER A 36 5.31 -15.16 -8.49
CA SER A 36 5.01 -14.56 -7.19
C SER A 36 5.12 -15.62 -6.10
N ASP A 37 5.67 -15.25 -4.94
CA ASP A 37 5.77 -16.09 -3.74
C ASP A 37 4.38 -16.32 -3.12
N ILE A 38 3.49 -15.32 -3.25
CA ILE A 38 2.09 -15.41 -2.84
C ILE A 38 1.23 -15.73 -4.04
N LYS A 39 0.47 -16.83 -3.95
CA LYS A 39 -0.48 -17.26 -4.97
C LYS A 39 -1.85 -16.65 -4.70
N GLY A 40 -2.47 -16.13 -5.75
CA GLY A 40 -3.83 -15.59 -5.68
C GLY A 40 -4.87 -16.65 -6.01
N THR A 41 -5.91 -16.74 -5.18
CA THR A 41 -7.11 -17.54 -5.42
C THR A 41 -8.08 -16.77 -6.29
N ASP A 42 -8.64 -17.39 -7.32
CA ASP A 42 -9.61 -16.72 -8.21
C ASP A 42 -10.91 -16.38 -7.48
N THR A 43 -11.44 -15.19 -7.78
CA THR A 43 -12.74 -14.71 -7.29
C THR A 43 -13.60 -14.26 -8.48
N PRO A 44 -14.92 -14.10 -8.32
CA PRO A 44 -15.78 -13.68 -9.42
C PRO A 44 -15.38 -12.35 -10.09
N LEU A 45 -14.70 -11.48 -9.35
CA LEU A 45 -14.30 -10.15 -9.82
C LEU A 45 -12.78 -9.97 -9.91
N GLY A 46 -11.97 -11.01 -9.66
CA GLY A 46 -10.51 -10.87 -9.65
C GLY A 46 -9.81 -12.00 -8.92
N LYS A 47 -8.94 -11.65 -7.96
CA LYS A 47 -8.17 -12.59 -7.15
C LYS A 47 -8.12 -12.13 -5.69
N SER A 48 -8.07 -13.09 -4.78
CA SER A 48 -7.79 -12.88 -3.36
C SER A 48 -6.40 -13.43 -3.03
N TYR A 49 -5.60 -12.63 -2.34
CA TYR A 49 -4.26 -12.99 -1.89
C TYR A 49 -4.20 -12.87 -0.37
N VAL A 50 -3.57 -13.85 0.28
CA VAL A 50 -3.43 -13.88 1.74
C VAL A 50 -1.94 -13.94 2.06
N LEU A 51 -1.48 -13.02 2.91
CA LEU A 51 -0.15 -13.02 3.49
C LEU A 51 -0.29 -13.08 5.01
N THR A 52 0.32 -14.09 5.62
CA THR A 52 0.33 -14.29 7.08
C THR A 52 1.78 -14.30 7.58
N HIS A 53 2.02 -13.57 8.67
CA HIS A 53 3.26 -13.62 9.43
C HIS A 53 2.92 -13.96 10.89
N PRO A 54 3.06 -15.23 11.31
CA PRO A 54 2.64 -15.66 12.64
C PRO A 54 3.24 -14.80 13.76
N GLY A 55 2.39 -14.35 14.68
CA GLY A 55 2.80 -13.52 15.82
C GLY A 55 2.92 -12.03 15.51
N ALA A 56 2.70 -11.59 14.27
CA ALA A 56 2.69 -10.17 13.96
C ALA A 56 1.46 -9.46 14.53
N THR A 57 1.65 -8.27 15.09
CA THR A 57 0.56 -7.45 15.65
C THR A 57 -0.05 -6.52 14.59
N TYR A 58 0.70 -6.25 13.54
CA TYR A 58 0.23 -5.64 12.30
C TYR A 58 1.09 -6.07 11.12
N ILE A 59 0.54 -5.93 9.90
CA ILE A 59 1.28 -6.07 8.65
C ILE A 59 1.11 -4.81 7.79
N ALA A 60 2.20 -4.36 7.17
CA ALA A 60 2.17 -3.31 6.14
C ALA A 60 2.94 -3.76 4.90
N LEU A 61 2.43 -3.45 3.72
CA LEU A 61 3.03 -3.83 2.44
C LEU A 61 3.73 -2.65 1.80
N ARG A 62 4.91 -2.88 1.23
CA ARG A 62 5.59 -1.90 0.40
C ARG A 62 5.28 -2.15 -1.07
N PHE A 63 4.38 -1.34 -1.62
CA PHE A 63 4.12 -1.34 -3.05
C PHE A 63 5.30 -0.66 -3.75
N SER A 64 6.09 -1.45 -4.47
CA SER A 64 7.12 -0.95 -5.39
C SER A 64 6.51 -0.44 -6.70
N LYS A 65 5.36 -1.00 -7.09
CA LYS A 65 4.57 -0.59 -8.24
C LYS A 65 3.09 -0.78 -7.95
N LEU A 66 2.28 0.22 -8.32
CA LEU A 66 0.83 0.11 -8.34
C LEU A 66 0.30 0.92 -9.51
N ASN A 67 -0.42 0.26 -10.40
CA ASN A 67 -1.09 0.90 -11.53
C ASN A 67 -2.39 0.16 -11.83
N LEU A 68 -3.48 0.66 -11.27
CA LEU A 68 -4.82 0.14 -11.48
C LEU A 68 -5.53 0.98 -12.56
N LEU A 69 -6.15 0.31 -13.52
CA LEU A 69 -6.98 0.93 -14.53
C LEU A 69 -8.23 1.55 -13.90
N SER A 70 -8.84 2.49 -14.61
CA SER A 70 -10.09 3.11 -14.17
C SER A 70 -11.18 2.04 -13.98
N GLY A 71 -11.80 2.03 -12.80
CA GLY A 71 -12.79 1.03 -12.40
C GLY A 71 -12.20 -0.16 -11.61
N ASP A 72 -10.89 -0.38 -11.69
CA ASP A 72 -10.24 -1.45 -10.94
C ASP A 72 -9.83 -0.96 -9.55
N SER A 73 -9.85 -1.89 -8.59
CA SER A 73 -9.47 -1.59 -7.22
C SER A 73 -8.85 -2.79 -6.51
N ILE A 74 -8.12 -2.50 -5.44
CA ILE A 74 -7.66 -3.50 -4.48
C ILE A 74 -8.21 -3.09 -3.13
N GLU A 75 -9.03 -3.94 -2.53
CA GLU A 75 -9.36 -3.85 -1.12
C GLU A 75 -8.25 -4.53 -0.31
N VAL A 76 -7.75 -3.82 0.68
CA VAL A 76 -6.77 -4.30 1.63
C VAL A 76 -7.47 -4.40 2.97
N THR A 77 -7.49 -5.60 3.56
CA THR A 77 -8.24 -5.88 4.79
C THR A 77 -7.49 -6.82 5.73
N ASP A 78 -7.83 -6.78 7.02
CA ASP A 78 -7.48 -7.86 7.95
C ASP A 78 -8.28 -9.14 7.66
N ALA A 79 -7.88 -10.25 8.28
CA ALA A 79 -8.50 -11.57 8.09
C ALA A 79 -9.99 -11.63 8.46
N SER A 80 -10.45 -10.79 9.39
CA SER A 80 -11.84 -10.73 9.84
C SER A 80 -12.73 -9.77 9.04
N GLY A 81 -12.13 -8.88 8.24
CA GLY A 81 -12.86 -7.84 7.52
C GLY A 81 -13.14 -6.57 8.34
N GLY A 82 -12.63 -6.47 9.57
CA GLY A 82 -12.95 -5.38 10.50
C GLY A 82 -12.31 -4.04 10.12
N GLN A 83 -11.06 -4.09 9.67
CA GLN A 83 -10.28 -2.99 9.13
C GLN A 83 -10.07 -3.21 7.64
N ALA A 84 -10.65 -2.34 6.82
CA ALA A 84 -10.49 -2.40 5.37
C ALA A 84 -10.36 -1.01 4.75
N TYR A 85 -9.62 -0.92 3.65
CA TYR A 85 -9.61 0.26 2.78
C TYR A 85 -9.31 -0.12 1.33
N THR A 86 -9.69 0.78 0.41
CA THR A 86 -9.57 0.53 -1.03
C THR A 86 -8.46 1.39 -1.66
N LEU A 87 -7.66 0.75 -2.51
CA LEU A 87 -6.69 1.38 -3.40
C LEU A 87 -7.24 1.43 -4.82
N THR A 88 -7.03 2.56 -5.50
CA THR A 88 -7.36 2.79 -6.91
C THR A 88 -6.22 3.54 -7.59
N GLY A 89 -6.16 3.51 -8.93
CA GLY A 89 -5.11 4.17 -9.71
C GLY A 89 -3.70 3.76 -9.26
N SER A 90 -2.84 4.75 -8.97
CA SER A 90 -1.49 4.52 -8.42
C SER A 90 -1.42 4.58 -6.89
N GLY A 91 -2.58 4.52 -6.20
CA GLY A 91 -2.68 4.65 -4.76
C GLY A 91 -2.09 5.96 -4.24
N LYS A 92 -1.52 5.91 -3.03
CA LYS A 92 -0.91 7.08 -2.36
C LYS A 92 0.45 7.48 -2.94
N GLY A 93 1.15 6.53 -3.58
CA GLY A 93 2.49 6.75 -4.11
C GLY A 93 2.55 7.66 -5.35
N LYS A 94 1.42 7.90 -6.03
CA LYS A 94 1.35 8.72 -7.26
C LYS A 94 2.41 8.32 -8.32
N GLY A 95 2.69 7.02 -8.43
CA GLY A 95 3.69 6.46 -9.33
C GLY A 95 5.04 6.11 -8.69
N ALA A 96 5.29 6.54 -7.46
CA ALA A 96 6.45 6.13 -6.66
C ALA A 96 6.11 4.97 -5.71
N ALA A 97 7.15 4.30 -5.18
CA ALA A 97 7.00 3.27 -4.18
C ALA A 97 6.47 3.84 -2.85
N PHE A 98 5.59 3.10 -2.17
CA PHE A 98 4.98 3.56 -0.93
C PHE A 98 4.61 2.40 0.01
N TRP A 99 4.54 2.70 1.31
CA TRP A 99 4.02 1.78 2.32
C TRP A 99 2.50 1.89 2.41
N SER A 100 1.84 0.74 2.53
CA SER A 100 0.42 0.61 2.80
C SER A 100 0.09 1.11 4.21
N GLN A 101 -1.20 1.26 4.52
CA GLN A 101 -1.58 1.42 5.93
C GLN A 101 -1.31 0.10 6.65
N HIS A 102 -1.05 0.18 7.95
CA HIS A 102 -0.91 -1.01 8.78
C HIS A 102 -2.27 -1.68 8.91
N ILE A 103 -2.32 -2.98 8.67
CA ILE A 103 -3.47 -3.84 8.91
C ILE A 103 -3.24 -4.57 10.22
N LYS A 104 -4.18 -4.45 11.16
CA LYS A 104 -4.10 -5.10 12.47
C LYS A 104 -4.12 -6.62 12.32
N GLY A 105 -3.36 -7.29 13.19
CA GLY A 105 -3.25 -8.74 13.23
C GLY A 105 -2.14 -9.29 12.36
N ASP A 106 -2.06 -10.61 12.35
CA ASP A 106 -0.96 -11.38 11.75
C ASP A 106 -1.18 -11.71 10.27
N THR A 107 -2.31 -11.27 9.70
CA THR A 107 -2.77 -11.65 8.38
C THR A 107 -3.36 -10.46 7.64
N ILE A 108 -2.87 -10.23 6.43
CA ILE A 108 -3.38 -9.23 5.50
C ILE A 108 -3.95 -9.92 4.25
N VAL A 109 -5.13 -9.46 3.83
CA VAL A 109 -5.84 -9.98 2.67
C VAL A 109 -5.98 -8.88 1.63
N LEU A 110 -5.59 -9.18 0.40
CA LEU A 110 -5.72 -8.31 -0.77
C LEU A 110 -6.76 -8.89 -1.71
N ASN A 111 -7.90 -8.22 -1.84
CA ASN A 111 -8.95 -8.59 -2.77
C ASN A 111 -8.92 -7.65 -3.97
N THR A 112 -8.59 -8.17 -5.15
CA THR A 112 -8.65 -7.40 -6.38
C THR A 112 -10.06 -7.45 -6.97
N MET A 113 -10.52 -6.28 -7.42
CA MET A 113 -11.77 -6.13 -8.17
C MET A 113 -11.44 -5.49 -9.51
N ILE A 114 -11.50 -6.30 -10.58
CA ILE A 114 -11.20 -5.94 -11.95
C ILE A 114 -12.51 -5.79 -12.70
N THR A 115 -12.90 -4.55 -12.96
CA THR A 115 -14.11 -4.21 -13.72
C THR A 115 -13.80 -3.56 -15.07
N SER A 116 -12.55 -3.12 -15.25
CA SER A 116 -12.09 -2.52 -16.49
C SER A 116 -12.11 -3.56 -17.62
N ARG A 117 -12.66 -3.14 -18.77
CA ARG A 117 -12.68 -3.96 -20.00
C ARG A 117 -11.58 -3.48 -20.93
N ASN A 118 -10.35 -3.83 -20.63
CA ASN A 118 -9.21 -3.52 -21.49
C ASN A 118 -8.36 -4.79 -21.73
N TRP A 119 -8.22 -5.17 -23.00
CA TRP A 119 -7.47 -6.34 -23.41
C TRP A 119 -5.99 -6.05 -23.71
N ARG A 120 -5.61 -4.77 -23.84
CA ARG A 120 -4.23 -4.35 -24.13
C ARG A 120 -3.45 -3.96 -22.89
N ARG A 121 -4.14 -3.66 -21.79
CA ARG A 121 -3.55 -3.23 -20.52
C ARG A 121 -4.24 -3.99 -19.41
N SER A 122 -3.50 -4.28 -18.35
CA SER A 122 -4.05 -4.88 -17.14
C SER A 122 -3.61 -4.07 -15.93
N SER A 123 -4.46 -4.04 -14.91
CA SER A 123 -4.09 -3.54 -13.59
C SER A 123 -2.96 -4.37 -13.02
N VAL A 124 -1.93 -3.72 -12.48
CA VAL A 124 -0.73 -4.39 -11.94
C VAL A 124 -0.32 -3.82 -10.58
N PHE A 125 0.19 -4.71 -9.74
CA PHE A 125 0.91 -4.35 -8.52
C PHE A 125 2.15 -5.24 -8.34
N ASP A 126 3.20 -4.65 -7.78
CA ASP A 126 4.38 -5.35 -7.29
C ASP A 126 4.70 -4.90 -5.87
N ILE A 127 4.77 -5.84 -4.94
CA ILE A 127 5.18 -5.67 -3.56
C ILE A 127 6.52 -6.35 -3.39
N ASN A 128 7.51 -5.59 -2.92
CA ASN A 128 8.89 -6.06 -2.78
C ASN A 128 9.30 -6.30 -1.31
N GLN A 129 8.55 -5.73 -0.36
CA GLN A 129 8.80 -5.85 1.07
C GLN A 129 7.48 -5.82 1.83
N TYR A 130 7.46 -6.40 3.03
CA TYR A 130 6.42 -6.18 4.02
C TYR A 130 7.05 -5.93 5.39
N ALA A 131 6.34 -5.22 6.26
CA ALA A 131 6.70 -5.04 7.65
C ALA A 131 5.76 -5.88 8.51
N ALA A 132 6.31 -6.54 9.54
CA ALA A 132 5.56 -7.28 10.55
C ALA A 132 5.89 -6.72 11.94
N GLY A 133 4.87 -6.30 12.68
CA GLY A 133 5.03 -5.68 14.01
C GLY A 133 5.15 -6.68 15.16
N PHE A 134 5.86 -6.30 16.23
CA PHE A 134 6.05 -7.13 17.44
C PHE A 134 5.23 -6.66 18.64
N GLU A 135 5.03 -5.35 18.73
CA GLU A 135 4.39 -4.72 19.89
C GLU A 135 2.87 -4.90 19.80
N PRO A 136 2.22 -5.57 20.78
CA PRO A 136 0.77 -5.49 20.88
C PRO A 136 0.48 -4.03 21.18
N LEU A 137 -0.08 -3.31 20.20
CA LEU A 137 -0.49 -1.93 20.39
C LEU A 137 -1.41 -1.91 21.61
N THR A 138 -0.92 -1.51 22.78
CA THR A 138 -1.77 -1.11 23.89
C THR A 138 -2.58 0.03 23.34
N GLU A 139 -3.83 -0.25 22.99
CA GLU A 139 -4.69 0.77 22.41
C GLU A 139 -4.77 1.91 23.41
N THR A 140 -4.30 3.09 23.00
CA THR A 140 -4.33 4.30 23.83
C THR A 140 -5.74 4.85 24.01
N ILE A 141 -6.76 4.13 23.52
CA ILE A 141 -8.16 4.48 23.68
C ILE A 141 -8.74 3.56 24.73
N CYS A 142 -8.93 4.13 25.91
CA CYS A 142 -9.64 3.49 26.99
C CYS A 142 -11.14 3.50 26.64
N GLY A 143 -11.71 2.33 26.33
CA GLY A 143 -13.14 2.18 26.07
C GLY A 143 -13.49 1.88 24.61
N ALA A 144 -14.69 2.26 24.18
CA ALA A 144 -15.16 2.01 22.82
C ALA A 144 -14.41 2.92 21.82
N ASP A 145 -14.01 2.34 20.69
CA ASP A 145 -13.42 3.10 19.59
C ASP A 145 -14.50 3.91 18.85
N ASP A 146 -14.59 5.20 19.19
CA ASP A 146 -15.49 6.17 18.56
C ASP A 146 -14.74 7.15 17.62
N LYS A 147 -13.53 6.77 17.19
CA LYS A 147 -12.71 7.59 16.30
C LYS A 147 -13.41 7.79 14.95
N ALA A 148 -13.50 9.05 14.52
CA ALA A 148 -13.91 9.41 13.17
C ALA A 148 -12.88 10.32 12.51
N ASN A 149 -12.97 10.46 11.18
CA ASN A 149 -12.18 11.46 10.46
C ASN A 149 -12.47 12.86 11.04
N ALA A 150 -11.44 13.71 11.20
CA ALA A 150 -11.60 15.05 11.80
C ALA A 150 -12.74 15.88 11.17
N ALA A 151 -12.97 15.73 9.86
CA ALA A 151 -14.06 16.38 9.13
C ALA A 151 -15.47 16.05 9.69
N CYS A 152 -15.65 14.85 10.26
CA CYS A 152 -16.90 14.42 10.88
C CYS A 152 -17.24 15.21 12.14
N TYR A 153 -16.27 15.85 12.78
CA TYR A 153 -16.49 16.66 14.00
C TYR A 153 -16.76 18.15 13.72
N THR A 154 -16.87 18.56 12.45
CA THR A 154 -17.09 19.97 12.06
C THR A 154 -18.33 20.58 12.72
N SER A 155 -19.41 19.81 12.87
CA SER A 155 -20.68 20.28 13.45
C SER A 155 -20.84 19.97 14.93
N THR A 156 -20.25 18.87 15.41
CA THR A 156 -20.38 18.41 16.81
C THR A 156 -19.36 19.07 17.74
N PHE A 157 -18.17 19.38 17.24
CA PHE A 157 -17.09 20.07 17.98
C PHE A 157 -16.48 21.18 17.12
N PRO A 158 -17.27 22.24 16.78
CA PRO A 158 -16.86 23.25 15.81
C PRO A 158 -15.64 24.07 16.26
N THR A 159 -15.50 24.29 17.58
CA THR A 159 -14.36 25.03 18.15
C THR A 159 -13.07 24.23 17.99
N GLU A 160 -13.07 22.97 18.42
CA GLU A 160 -11.93 22.04 18.33
C GLU A 160 -11.57 21.78 16.87
N TYR A 161 -12.57 21.58 16.00
CA TYR A 161 -12.36 21.45 14.56
C TYR A 161 -11.72 22.70 13.94
N SER A 162 -12.16 23.90 14.34
CA SER A 162 -11.58 25.15 13.84
C SER A 162 -10.13 25.35 14.29
N LYS A 163 -9.80 24.97 15.53
CA LYS A 163 -8.45 25.07 16.12
C LYS A 163 -7.51 23.97 15.65
N SER A 164 -8.03 22.82 15.24
CA SER A 164 -7.25 21.69 14.73
C SER A 164 -6.93 21.79 13.23
N ARG A 165 -7.30 22.89 12.57
CA ARG A 165 -6.89 23.11 11.17
C ARG A 165 -5.37 23.21 11.07
N ALA A 166 -4.84 22.60 10.04
CA ALA A 166 -3.43 22.74 9.69
C ALA A 166 -3.08 24.22 9.51
N VAL A 167 -2.01 24.66 10.17
CA VAL A 167 -1.50 26.03 10.07
C VAL A 167 -0.36 26.14 9.05
N ALA A 168 0.24 25.01 8.68
CA ALA A 168 1.36 24.95 7.76
C ALA A 168 1.31 23.70 6.90
N ARG A 169 1.90 23.81 5.71
CA ARG A 169 2.24 22.68 4.85
C ARG A 169 3.75 22.70 4.64
N LEU A 170 4.44 21.81 5.33
CA LEU A 170 5.90 21.78 5.34
C LEU A 170 6.41 20.98 4.16
N LEU A 171 7.26 21.59 3.33
CA LEU A 171 7.97 20.90 2.27
C LEU A 171 9.28 20.33 2.82
N ILE A 172 9.35 19.02 2.95
CA ILE A 172 10.54 18.29 3.42
C ILE A 172 11.30 17.76 2.21
N ASN A 173 12.59 18.09 2.12
CA ASN A 173 13.51 17.65 1.07
C ASN A 173 12.99 17.91 -0.37
N GLY A 174 12.24 19.01 -0.57
CA GLY A 174 11.77 19.44 -1.89
C GLY A 174 10.70 18.58 -2.55
N ASN A 175 10.25 17.48 -1.93
CA ASN A 175 9.35 16.52 -2.57
C ASN A 175 8.23 15.97 -1.67
N SER A 176 8.29 16.20 -0.35
CA SER A 176 7.27 15.70 0.58
C SER A 176 6.54 16.85 1.27
N LEU A 177 5.20 16.80 1.31
CA LEU A 177 4.39 17.79 2.01
C LEU A 177 3.80 17.17 3.29
N CYS A 178 4.22 17.67 4.44
CA CYS A 178 3.69 17.31 5.75
C CYS A 178 2.71 18.38 6.25
N THR A 179 1.68 17.95 6.97
CA THR A 179 0.73 18.84 7.64
C THR A 179 1.32 19.26 8.99
N GLY A 180 1.40 20.56 9.24
CA GLY A 180 1.83 21.14 10.52
C GLY A 180 0.67 21.72 11.31
N PHE A 181 0.63 21.43 12.61
CA PHE A 181 -0.35 21.92 13.57
C PHE A 181 0.36 22.76 14.64
N LEU A 182 -0.18 23.93 14.98
CA LEU A 182 0.37 24.76 16.05
C LEU A 182 0.04 24.14 17.41
N VAL A 183 1.05 23.95 18.25
CA VAL A 183 0.87 23.32 19.57
C VAL A 183 1.36 24.17 20.73
N SER A 184 1.96 25.32 20.44
CA SER A 184 2.28 26.33 21.43
C SER A 184 2.25 27.72 20.80
N GLY A 185 1.93 28.74 21.60
CA GLY A 185 2.10 30.15 21.24
C GLY A 185 3.55 30.56 20.99
N SER A 186 4.51 29.70 21.32
CA SER A 186 5.96 29.86 21.06
C SER A 186 6.36 29.45 19.65
N ASN A 187 5.43 29.41 18.69
CA ASN A 187 5.66 28.93 17.31
C ASN A 187 6.14 27.48 17.21
N HIS A 188 5.75 26.62 18.16
CA HIS A 188 6.03 25.19 18.05
C HIS A 188 4.97 24.49 17.20
N LEU A 189 5.43 23.71 16.22
CA LEU A 189 4.59 22.93 15.32
C LEU A 189 4.75 21.44 15.62
N LEU A 190 3.63 20.72 15.74
CA LEU A 190 3.61 19.27 15.64
C LEU A 190 3.34 18.86 14.19
N THR A 191 4.08 17.85 13.72
CA THR A 191 3.92 17.24 12.41
C THR A 191 3.89 15.73 12.59
N ASN A 192 3.16 15.01 11.75
CA ASN A 192 3.19 13.55 11.77
C ASN A 192 4.43 13.06 11.01
N ASN A 193 5.34 12.35 11.69
CA ASN A 193 6.59 11.80 11.13
C ASN A 193 6.38 10.54 10.25
N HIS A 194 5.14 10.11 10.01
CA HIS A 194 4.82 8.92 9.22
C HIS A 194 4.81 9.19 7.69
N PHE A 195 5.87 9.80 7.17
CA PHE A 195 6.22 9.72 5.74
C PHE A 195 7.65 9.19 5.64
N PRO A 196 7.92 8.25 4.72
CA PRO A 196 9.22 7.60 4.67
C PRO A 196 10.29 8.67 4.53
N VAL A 197 11.27 8.63 5.44
CA VAL A 197 12.55 9.29 5.23
C VAL A 197 13.02 8.87 3.84
N ALA A 198 13.00 9.81 2.90
CA ALA A 198 13.56 9.57 1.59
C ALA A 198 15.04 9.24 1.78
N ALA A 199 15.52 8.29 0.98
CA ALA A 199 16.92 7.85 0.87
C ALA A 199 17.92 9.03 0.95
N PRO A 200 19.15 8.80 1.43
CA PRO A 200 20.17 9.84 1.56
C PRO A 200 20.23 10.73 0.32
N VAL A 201 20.15 12.03 0.56
CA VAL A 201 20.24 13.07 -0.48
C VAL A 201 21.51 12.81 -1.29
N PRO A 202 21.47 12.80 -2.64
CA PRO A 202 22.69 12.74 -3.43
C PRO A 202 23.56 13.93 -3.03
N VAL A 203 24.70 13.65 -2.43
CA VAL A 203 25.76 14.63 -2.21
C VAL A 203 26.07 15.25 -3.58
N PRO A 204 26.23 16.58 -3.71
CA PRO A 204 26.59 17.19 -4.99
C PRO A 204 27.83 16.47 -5.54
N VAL A 205 27.64 15.74 -6.64
CA VAL A 205 28.76 15.14 -7.36
C VAL A 205 29.60 16.31 -7.87
N PRO A 206 30.91 16.38 -7.53
CA PRO A 206 31.78 17.41 -8.06
C PRO A 206 31.60 17.49 -9.58
N ALA A 207 31.48 18.71 -10.11
CA ALA A 207 31.34 18.92 -11.55
C ALA A 207 32.44 18.13 -12.30
N PRO A 208 32.10 17.43 -13.40
CA PRO A 208 33.09 16.67 -14.16
C PRO A 208 34.26 17.60 -14.52
N VAL A 209 35.47 17.22 -14.10
CA VAL A 209 36.69 17.89 -14.57
C VAL A 209 36.72 17.74 -16.10
N PRO A 210 36.98 18.81 -16.86
CA PRO A 210 37.05 18.74 -18.32
C PRO A 210 37.99 17.61 -18.74
N VAL A 211 37.46 16.57 -19.36
CA VAL A 211 38.26 15.50 -19.94
C VAL A 211 38.96 16.07 -21.18
N PRO A 212 40.28 15.91 -21.32
CA PRO A 212 40.98 16.31 -22.53
C PRO A 212 40.29 15.75 -23.78
N ALA A 213 40.15 16.58 -24.81
CA ALA A 213 39.51 16.17 -26.06
C ALA A 213 40.19 14.90 -26.62
N PRO A 214 39.41 13.90 -27.08
CA PRO A 214 39.98 12.68 -27.65
C PRO A 214 40.90 13.01 -28.83
N VAL A 215 42.11 12.46 -28.82
CA VAL A 215 43.00 12.49 -29.98
C VAL A 215 42.33 11.73 -31.13
N PRO A 216 42.30 12.25 -32.36
CA PRO A 216 41.71 11.55 -33.50
C PRO A 216 42.32 10.16 -33.66
N VAL A 217 41.51 9.12 -33.50
CA VAL A 217 41.90 7.74 -33.80
C VAL A 217 41.79 7.55 -35.31
N PRO A 218 42.81 6.99 -35.99
CA PRO A 218 42.74 6.67 -37.42
C PRO A 218 41.51 5.81 -37.73
N ALA A 219 40.81 6.14 -38.82
CA ALA A 219 39.64 5.39 -39.26
C ALA A 219 40.00 3.91 -39.52
N PRO A 220 39.20 2.94 -39.04
CA PRO A 220 39.44 1.53 -39.32
C PRO A 220 39.42 1.24 -40.82
N VAL A 221 40.42 0.49 -41.29
CA VAL A 221 40.44 -0.02 -42.66
C VAL A 221 39.31 -1.04 -42.84
N PRO A 222 38.48 -0.96 -43.90
CA PRO A 222 37.40 -1.92 -44.12
C PRO A 222 37.95 -3.34 -44.23
N LEU A 223 37.51 -4.22 -43.32
CA LEU A 223 37.76 -5.66 -43.44
C LEU A 223 36.86 -6.26 -44.53
N PRO A 224 37.35 -7.22 -45.34
CA PRO A 224 36.54 -7.91 -46.33
C PRO A 224 35.35 -8.60 -45.67
N VAL A 225 34.14 -8.32 -46.17
CA VAL A 225 32.90 -8.96 -45.71
C VAL A 225 32.87 -10.41 -46.22
N PRO A 226 32.76 -11.43 -45.35
CA PRO A 226 32.61 -12.82 -45.77
C PRO A 226 31.31 -13.02 -46.57
N ALA A 227 31.37 -13.84 -47.62
CA ALA A 227 30.21 -14.18 -48.44
C ALA A 227 29.13 -14.92 -47.62
N PRO A 228 27.83 -14.75 -47.94
CA PRO A 228 26.75 -15.42 -47.22
C PRO A 228 26.86 -16.94 -47.32
N VAL A 229 26.87 -17.62 -46.17
CA VAL A 229 26.79 -19.09 -46.09
C VAL A 229 25.33 -19.51 -46.33
N PRO A 230 25.06 -20.51 -47.19
CA PRO A 230 23.70 -21.02 -47.40
C PRO A 230 23.10 -21.57 -46.09
N VAL A 231 21.92 -21.06 -45.71
CA VAL A 231 21.17 -21.55 -44.55
C VAL A 231 20.40 -22.81 -44.94
N PRO A 232 20.51 -23.93 -44.20
CA PRO A 232 19.72 -25.13 -44.45
C PRO A 232 18.22 -24.86 -44.32
N VAL A 233 17.44 -25.32 -45.30
CA VAL A 233 15.97 -25.28 -45.26
C VAL A 233 15.46 -26.29 -44.23
N PRO A 234 14.61 -25.89 -43.26
CA PRO A 234 14.06 -26.82 -42.28
C PRO A 234 13.21 -27.91 -42.94
N ALA A 235 13.39 -29.15 -42.47
CA ALA A 235 12.57 -30.29 -42.88
C ALA A 235 11.10 -30.13 -42.40
N PRO A 236 10.11 -30.68 -43.14
CA PRO A 236 8.71 -30.59 -42.76
C PRO A 236 8.43 -31.24 -41.40
N VAL A 237 7.75 -30.50 -40.52
CA VAL A 237 7.28 -31.01 -39.22
C VAL A 237 6.07 -31.95 -39.44
N PRO A 238 6.03 -33.14 -38.83
CA PRO A 238 4.88 -34.04 -38.92
C PRO A 238 3.60 -33.40 -38.35
N VAL A 239 2.50 -33.55 -39.08
CA VAL A 239 1.15 -33.12 -38.67
C VAL A 239 0.65 -34.05 -37.55
N PRO A 240 0.20 -33.52 -36.39
CA PRO A 240 -0.37 -34.36 -35.34
C PRO A 240 -1.74 -34.93 -35.74
N SER A 241 -1.93 -36.22 -35.44
CA SER A 241 -3.16 -36.98 -35.68
C SER A 241 -4.34 -36.48 -34.84
N PRO A 242 -5.60 -36.68 -35.28
CA PRO A 242 -6.78 -36.19 -34.58
C PRO A 242 -6.98 -36.86 -33.21
N VAL A 243 -7.05 -36.06 -32.15
CA VAL A 243 -7.43 -36.52 -30.80
C VAL A 243 -8.96 -36.69 -30.76
N LYS A 244 -9.42 -37.86 -30.31
CA LYS A 244 -10.85 -38.19 -30.16
C LYS A 244 -11.50 -37.31 -29.10
N ALA A 245 -12.73 -36.87 -29.38
CA ALA A 245 -13.56 -36.05 -28.50
C ALA A 245 -13.83 -36.73 -27.15
N PRO A 246 -13.81 -36.00 -26.01
CA PRO A 246 -14.23 -36.54 -24.72
C PRO A 246 -15.75 -36.77 -24.67
N VAL A 247 -16.11 -37.89 -24.03
CA VAL A 247 -17.48 -38.33 -23.74
C VAL A 247 -18.15 -37.38 -22.72
N PRO A 248 -19.47 -37.09 -22.83
CA PRO A 248 -20.17 -36.24 -21.87
C PRO A 248 -20.26 -36.95 -20.50
N VAL A 249 -19.70 -36.34 -19.47
CA VAL A 249 -19.89 -36.78 -18.08
C VAL A 249 -21.19 -36.18 -17.55
N ALA A 250 -22.01 -37.03 -16.93
CA ALA A 250 -23.32 -36.71 -16.39
C ALA A 250 -23.27 -35.64 -15.28
N SER A 251 -24.32 -34.83 -15.27
CA SER A 251 -24.61 -33.71 -14.37
C SER A 251 -24.49 -34.05 -12.87
N PRO A 252 -23.96 -33.14 -12.04
CA PRO A 252 -24.01 -33.32 -10.59
C PRO A 252 -25.38 -32.94 -10.03
N VAL A 253 -25.79 -33.76 -9.08
CA VAL A 253 -26.99 -33.69 -8.23
C VAL A 253 -27.03 -32.36 -7.45
N ARG A 254 -28.21 -31.73 -7.41
CA ARG A 254 -28.46 -30.52 -6.62
C ARG A 254 -28.54 -30.88 -5.13
N THR A 255 -27.60 -30.35 -4.34
CA THR A 255 -27.70 -30.30 -2.88
C THR A 255 -28.54 -29.09 -2.47
N PRO A 256 -29.58 -29.22 -1.62
CA PRO A 256 -30.30 -28.08 -1.10
C PRO A 256 -29.47 -27.42 0.01
N THR A 257 -28.99 -26.19 -0.23
CA THR A 257 -28.35 -25.37 0.81
C THR A 257 -29.36 -24.33 1.29
N ALA A 258 -29.60 -24.33 2.60
CA ALA A 258 -30.45 -23.38 3.30
C ALA A 258 -29.99 -21.91 3.09
N PRO A 259 -30.90 -20.92 3.20
CA PRO A 259 -30.54 -19.52 3.03
C PRO A 259 -29.66 -19.05 4.19
N VAL A 260 -28.39 -18.77 3.89
CA VAL A 260 -27.51 -17.99 4.76
C VAL A 260 -27.97 -16.53 4.70
N PRO A 261 -28.33 -15.89 5.83
CA PRO A 261 -28.71 -14.48 5.83
C PRO A 261 -27.50 -13.61 5.43
N ALA A 262 -27.72 -12.73 4.45
CA ALA A 262 -26.74 -11.78 3.97
C ALA A 262 -26.19 -10.90 5.11
N PRO A 263 -24.87 -10.67 5.19
CA PRO A 263 -24.35 -9.62 6.04
C PRO A 263 -24.84 -8.28 5.50
N THR A 264 -25.59 -7.55 6.32
CA THR A 264 -25.96 -6.17 6.06
C THR A 264 -24.69 -5.32 6.12
N SER A 265 -24.01 -5.23 4.97
CA SER A 265 -22.95 -4.27 4.74
C SER A 265 -23.50 -2.88 5.04
N ARG A 266 -23.08 -2.30 6.16
CA ARG A 266 -23.26 -0.87 6.45
C ARG A 266 -22.30 -0.11 5.53
N VAL A 267 -22.67 -0.01 4.26
CA VAL A 267 -22.00 0.87 3.31
C VAL A 267 -22.19 2.30 3.79
N CYS A 268 -21.09 2.90 4.23
CA CYS A 268 -21.01 4.30 4.57
C CYS A 268 -21.18 5.16 3.30
N LEU A 269 -22.43 5.56 3.00
CA LEU A 269 -22.76 6.41 1.86
C LEU A 269 -22.32 7.87 2.10
N ARG A 270 -21.71 8.50 1.08
CA ARG A 270 -21.24 9.91 1.10
C ARG A 270 -22.41 10.91 1.25
N GLN A 271 -22.14 12.13 1.69
CA GLN A 271 -23.13 13.22 1.75
C GLN A 271 -23.92 13.36 0.44
N ASN A 272 -25.24 13.51 0.56
CA ASN A 272 -26.17 13.67 -0.56
C ASN A 272 -26.45 12.42 -1.42
N SER A 273 -25.93 11.25 -1.03
CA SER A 273 -26.24 9.97 -1.69
C SER A 273 -27.67 9.50 -1.39
N ARG A 274 -28.28 8.75 -2.32
CA ARG A 274 -29.59 8.13 -2.13
C ARG A 274 -29.50 6.98 -1.11
N CYS A 275 -30.44 6.90 -0.17
CA CYS A 275 -30.45 5.90 0.90
C CYS A 275 -31.87 5.31 1.13
N LEU A 276 -31.94 4.12 1.72
CA LEU A 276 -33.18 3.49 2.16
C LEU A 276 -33.51 3.90 3.60
N SER A 277 -34.80 4.04 3.92
CA SER A 277 -35.26 4.42 5.26
C SER A 277 -34.70 3.44 6.31
N GLY A 278 -33.98 3.96 7.32
CA GLY A 278 -33.31 3.15 8.35
C GLY A 278 -31.83 2.82 8.08
N SER A 279 -31.26 3.25 6.95
CA SER A 279 -29.83 3.10 6.66
C SER A 279 -28.98 4.12 7.43
N SER A 280 -27.79 3.73 7.89
CA SER A 280 -26.79 4.64 8.47
C SER A 280 -25.97 5.30 7.36
N CYS A 281 -25.82 6.63 7.41
CA CYS A 281 -25.00 7.42 6.49
C CYS A 281 -23.78 7.99 7.21
N CYS A 282 -22.71 8.35 6.48
CA CYS A 282 -21.51 8.98 7.07
C CYS A 282 -21.78 10.33 7.75
N SER A 283 -22.94 10.92 7.52
CA SER A 283 -23.31 12.28 7.95
C SER A 283 -24.59 12.33 8.78
N GLY A 284 -25.10 11.18 9.20
CA GLY A 284 -26.35 11.08 9.97
C GLY A 284 -27.21 9.88 9.57
N VAL A 285 -28.51 9.98 9.82
CA VAL A 285 -29.52 8.99 9.42
C VAL A 285 -30.14 9.36 8.08
N CYS A 286 -30.59 8.35 7.32
CA CYS A 286 -31.32 8.59 6.07
C CYS A 286 -32.58 9.44 6.34
N LYS A 287 -32.64 10.66 5.79
CA LYS A 287 -33.79 11.57 5.95
C LYS A 287 -34.98 11.06 5.11
N ARG A 288 -36.20 11.53 5.43
CA ARG A 288 -37.45 11.15 4.72
C ARG A 288 -37.38 11.40 3.20
N ASN A 289 -36.53 12.32 2.75
CA ASN A 289 -36.28 12.59 1.33
C ASN A 289 -35.32 11.57 0.65
N ARG A 290 -35.03 10.45 1.31
CA ARG A 290 -34.11 9.38 0.84
C ARG A 290 -32.71 9.88 0.52
N ARG A 291 -32.23 10.90 1.23
CA ARG A 291 -30.85 11.39 1.10
C ARG A 291 -30.12 11.39 2.45
N CYS A 292 -28.82 11.11 2.36
CA CYS A 292 -27.90 11.18 3.49
C CYS A 292 -27.57 12.65 3.84
N GLY A 293 -27.85 13.07 5.08
CA GLY A 293 -27.43 14.34 5.65
C GLY A 293 -28.03 14.58 7.02
#